data_AF-A0A4Y2MMA7-F1
#
_entry.id   AF-A0A4Y2MMA7-F1
#
_cell.length_a   1.000
_cell.length_b   1.000
_cell.length_c   1.000
_cell.angle_alpha   90.00
_cell.angle_beta   90.00
_cell.angle_gamma   90.00
#
_symmetry.space_group_name_H-M   'P 1'
#
loop_
_entity.id
_entity.type
_entity.pdbx_description
1 polymer ?
#
loop_
_entity_poly.entity_id
_entity_poly.type
_entity_poly.pdbx_seq_one_letter_code
_entity_poly.pdbx_strand_id
1 'polypeptide(L)'
;MQSIEKLGDFPIEATPHRTLNYSRGVISEPDLFDVSETELVEELQSEKVCAAHRITIKRNGCLIPTKHVILTFCKPELPKSIHAGYVYARVKPYVPNPLLAGTYTLGVTPGDSDHP
;
A
#
# COMPACT_ATOMS: atom_id res chain seq x y z
N MET A 1 -1.44 5.28 23.47
CA MET A 1 -2.06 4.06 22.92
C MET A 1 -2.53 3.24 24.12
N GLN A 2 -3.85 3.15 24.34
CA GLN A 2 -4.40 2.46 25.51
C GLN A 2 -4.68 1.00 25.11
N SER A 3 -3.96 0.05 25.72
CA SER A 3 -4.30 -1.37 25.66
C SER A 3 -5.49 -1.63 26.57
N ILE A 4 -6.53 -2.28 26.05
CA ILE A 4 -7.69 -2.69 26.83
C ILE A 4 -7.40 -4.11 27.31
N GLU A 5 -7.08 -4.25 28.60
CA GLU A 5 -6.69 -5.55 29.20
C GLU A 5 -7.85 -6.23 29.95
N LYS A 6 -8.97 -5.52 30.18
CA LYS A 6 -10.14 -6.04 30.90
C LYS A 6 -11.46 -5.49 30.37
N LEU A 7 -12.43 -6.38 30.18
CA LEU A 7 -13.84 -6.06 30.00
C LEU A 7 -14.60 -6.68 31.20
N GLY A 8 -14.73 -5.92 32.29
CA GLY A 8 -15.24 -6.45 33.56
C GLY A 8 -14.29 -7.46 34.21
N ASP A 9 -14.81 -8.61 34.66
CA ASP A 9 -14.04 -9.71 35.28
C ASP A 9 -13.32 -10.63 34.28
N PHE A 10 -13.47 -10.41 32.98
CA PHE A 10 -12.83 -11.25 31.96
C PHE A 10 -11.50 -10.63 31.51
N PRO A 11 -10.36 -11.33 31.68
CA PRO A 11 -9.10 -10.91 31.10
C PRO A 11 -9.18 -11.05 29.58
N ILE A 12 -8.90 -9.97 28.86
CA ILE A 12 -8.85 -9.94 27.39
C ILE A 12 -7.44 -9.59 26.95
N GLU A 13 -6.84 -10.47 26.14
CA GLU A 13 -5.52 -10.27 25.56
C GLU A 13 -5.70 -9.63 24.17
N ALA A 14 -5.62 -8.29 24.12
CA ALA A 14 -5.71 -7.54 22.87
C ALA A 14 -4.39 -7.66 22.08
N THR A 15 -4.25 -8.73 21.29
CA THR A 15 -3.14 -8.85 20.34
C THR A 15 -3.43 -8.00 19.09
N PRO A 16 -2.52 -7.08 18.70
CA PRO A 16 -2.69 -6.33 17.46
C PRO A 16 -2.70 -7.30 16.27
N HIS A 17 -3.80 -7.29 15.51
CA HIS A 17 -3.99 -8.21 14.39
C HIS A 17 -2.92 -7.98 13.30
N ARG A 18 -2.17 -9.04 12.96
CA ARG A 18 -0.94 -9.00 12.13
C ARG A 18 -1.09 -8.34 10.76
N THR A 19 -2.30 -8.27 10.20
CA THR A 19 -2.55 -7.73 8.85
C THR A 19 -3.32 -6.42 8.82
N LEU A 20 -3.90 -5.99 9.94
CA LEU A 20 -4.85 -4.86 10.00
C LEU A 20 -4.21 -3.53 10.42
N ASN A 21 -2.92 -3.56 10.78
CA ASN A 21 -2.18 -2.38 11.24
C ASN A 21 -1.40 -1.67 10.12
N TYR A 22 -1.74 -1.92 8.86
CA TYR A 22 -1.09 -1.26 7.73
C TYR A 22 -2.02 -0.25 7.07
N SER A 23 -1.57 0.99 6.95
CA SER A 23 -2.24 2.03 6.17
C SER A 23 -1.41 2.38 4.94
N ARG A 24 -2.07 2.76 3.84
CA ARG A 24 -1.40 3.15 2.60
C ARG A 24 -1.71 4.60 2.26
N GLY A 25 -0.67 5.36 2.00
CA GLY A 25 -0.75 6.76 1.61
C GLY A 25 -0.05 7.01 0.28
N VAL A 26 -0.40 8.10 -0.37
CA VAL A 26 0.27 8.62 -1.56
C VAL A 26 0.80 10.00 -1.23
N ILE A 27 2.09 10.19 -1.48
CA ILE A 27 2.75 11.49 -1.46
C ILE A 27 3.05 11.92 -2.90
N SER A 28 3.10 13.23 -3.12
CA SER A 28 3.21 13.82 -4.46
C SER A 28 4.27 14.92 -4.49
N GLU A 29 5.48 14.61 -4.07
CA GLU A 29 6.58 15.58 -3.99
C GLU A 29 7.53 15.41 -5.19
N PRO A 30 7.83 16.49 -5.91
CA PRO A 30 8.79 16.44 -7.02
C PRO A 30 10.22 16.16 -6.55
N ASP A 31 10.59 16.60 -5.35
CA ASP A 31 11.94 16.40 -4.79
C ASP A 31 12.25 14.92 -4.52
N LEU A 32 11.22 14.09 -4.35
CA LEU A 32 11.33 12.65 -4.14
C LEU A 32 11.29 11.87 -5.47
N PHE A 33 11.43 12.54 -6.63
CA PHE A 33 11.41 11.90 -7.94
C PHE A 33 12.72 11.17 -8.26
N ASP A 34 13.86 11.65 -7.79
CA ASP A 34 15.16 11.02 -8.09
C ASP A 34 15.60 9.99 -7.03
N VAL A 35 14.89 9.92 -5.91
CA VAL A 35 15.20 9.00 -4.78
C VAL A 35 14.74 7.58 -5.09
N SER A 36 15.51 6.55 -4.73
CA SER A 36 15.06 5.16 -4.92
C SER A 36 14.00 4.71 -3.90
N GLU A 37 13.24 3.66 -4.21
CA GLU A 37 12.24 3.10 -3.27
C GLU A 37 12.89 2.61 -1.96
N THR A 38 14.12 2.09 -2.03
CA THR A 38 14.88 1.63 -0.86
C THR A 38 15.30 2.80 0.03
N GLU A 39 15.84 3.87 -0.56
CA GLU A 39 16.22 5.07 0.20
C GLU A 39 15.00 5.73 0.85
N LEU A 40 13.85 5.75 0.16
CA LEU A 40 12.61 6.26 0.74
C LEU A 40 12.17 5.46 1.97
N VAL A 41 12.33 4.14 1.96
CA VAL A 41 11.98 3.30 3.11
C VAL A 41 12.93 3.54 4.27
N GLU A 42 14.23 3.69 4.02
CA GLU A 42 15.25 3.96 5.04
C GLU A 42 15.04 5.34 5.69
N GLU A 43 14.89 6.39 4.88
CA GLU A 43 14.68 7.77 5.36
C GLU A 43 13.35 7.90 6.13
N LEU A 44 12.29 7.26 5.65
CA LEU A 44 10.95 7.32 6.26
C LEU A 44 10.69 6.20 7.27
N GLN A 45 11.70 5.39 7.61
CA GLN A 45 11.59 4.35 8.62
C GLN A 45 11.20 4.95 9.98
N SER A 46 11.70 6.16 10.27
CA SER A 46 11.35 6.97 11.44
C SER A 46 9.84 7.22 11.55
N GLU A 47 9.16 7.41 10.42
CA GLU A 47 7.71 7.61 10.33
C GLU A 47 6.91 6.28 10.36
N LYS A 48 7.59 5.14 10.50
CA LYS A 48 7.04 3.77 10.41
C LYS A 48 6.58 3.39 9.00
N VAL A 49 7.24 3.91 7.97
CA VAL A 49 7.12 3.37 6.61
C VAL A 49 7.83 2.01 6.55
N CYS A 50 7.18 1.04 5.90
CA CYS A 50 7.70 -0.32 5.71
C CYS A 50 7.93 -0.67 4.24
N ALA A 51 7.23 0.02 3.34
CA ALA A 51 7.42 -0.14 1.91
C ALA A 51 7.10 1.19 1.21
N ALA A 52 7.87 1.50 0.18
CA ALA A 52 7.60 2.57 -0.75
C ALA A 52 7.48 1.98 -2.15
N HIS A 53 6.54 2.48 -2.95
CA HIS A 53 6.37 2.06 -4.33
C HIS A 53 6.08 3.26 -5.23
N ARG A 54 6.92 3.50 -6.23
CA ARG A 54 6.73 4.60 -7.16
C ARG A 54 5.71 4.24 -8.23
N ILE A 55 4.72 5.11 -8.40
CA ILE A 55 3.74 4.94 -9.47
C ILE A 55 4.41 5.25 -10.80
N THR A 56 4.37 4.28 -11.71
CA THR A 56 4.78 4.43 -13.11
C THR A 56 3.53 4.46 -13.99
N ILE A 57 3.57 5.28 -15.04
CA ILE A 57 2.49 5.34 -16.04
C ILE A 57 3.03 4.76 -17.33
N LYS A 58 2.30 3.80 -17.92
CA LYS A 58 2.61 3.30 -19.26
C LYS A 58 2.07 4.29 -20.30
N ARG A 59 2.96 4.97 -21.03
CA ARG A 59 2.60 5.78 -22.21
C ARG A 59 3.33 5.26 -23.43
N ASN A 60 2.59 4.99 -24.50
CA ASN A 60 3.13 4.53 -25.78
C ASN A 60 4.06 3.31 -25.65
N GLY A 61 3.76 2.39 -24.73
CA GLY A 61 4.59 1.20 -24.47
C GLY A 61 5.78 1.42 -23.53
N CYS A 62 6.11 2.67 -23.18
CA CYS A 62 7.18 3.00 -22.24
C CYS A 62 6.63 3.22 -20.82
N LEU A 63 7.34 2.75 -19.80
CA LEU A 63 7.03 3.02 -18.39
C LEU A 63 7.70 4.33 -17.97
N ILE A 64 6.88 5.33 -17.65
CA ILE A 64 7.34 6.66 -17.23
C ILE A 64 7.14 6.78 -15.72
N PRO A 65 8.20 6.93 -14.92
CA PRO A 65 8.07 7.18 -13.49
C PRO A 65 7.36 8.52 -13.25
N THR A 66 6.61 8.59 -12.15
CA THR A 66 5.94 9.82 -11.72
C THR A 66 6.46 10.29 -10.38
N LYS A 67 6.15 11.54 -10.01
CA LYS A 67 6.40 12.10 -8.67
C LYS A 67 5.52 11.49 -7.56
N HIS A 68 4.63 10.57 -7.91
CA HIS A 68 3.72 9.98 -6.95
C HIS A 68 4.32 8.69 -6.39
N VAL A 69 4.44 8.63 -5.06
CA VAL A 69 4.94 7.45 -4.36
C VAL A 69 3.88 6.97 -3.38
N ILE A 70 3.59 5.69 -3.44
CA ILE A 70 2.74 4.97 -2.49
C ILE A 70 3.63 4.56 -1.32
N LEU A 71 3.26 4.96 -0.12
CA LEU A 71 3.91 4.56 1.12
C LEU A 71 2.98 3.62 1.89
N THR A 72 3.55 2.53 2.38
CA THR A 72 2.88 1.58 3.27
C THR A 72 3.43 1.80 4.67
N PHE A 73 2.56 2.20 5.59
CA PHE A 73 2.90 2.44 6.99
C PHE A 73 2.55 1.22 7.85
N CYS A 74 3.39 0.85 8.80
CA CYS A 74 3.09 -0.13 9.86
C CYS A 74 2.22 0.48 10.98
N LYS A 75 1.32 1.40 10.65
CA LYS A 75 0.39 2.04 11.60
C LYS A 75 -1.04 1.95 11.06
N PRO A 76 -2.04 1.70 11.92
CA PRO A 76 -3.44 1.66 11.50
C PRO A 76 -3.96 3.05 11.08
N GLU A 77 -3.42 4.11 11.68
CA GLU A 77 -3.78 5.49 11.34
C GLU A 77 -2.87 6.03 10.25
N LEU A 78 -3.48 6.56 9.19
CA LEU A 78 -2.75 7.25 8.13
C LEU A 78 -2.36 8.66 8.62
N PRO A 79 -1.06 9.01 8.69
CA PRO A 79 -0.66 10.36 9.02
C PRO A 79 -1.18 11.33 7.94
N LYS A 80 -1.58 12.54 8.33
CA LYS A 80 -1.98 13.59 7.36
C LYS A 80 -0.79 14.15 6.59
N SER A 81 0.39 14.03 7.17
CA SER A 81 1.65 14.58 6.66
C SER A 81 2.83 13.82 7.24
N ILE A 82 3.93 13.77 6.49
CA ILE A 82 5.18 13.18 6.94
C ILE A 82 6.34 14.10 6.60
N HIS A 83 7.44 13.93 7.33
CA HIS A 83 8.69 14.60 7.01
C HIS A 83 9.60 13.63 6.26
N ALA A 84 9.95 13.98 5.02
CA ALA A 84 10.91 13.24 4.20
C ALA A 84 12.18 14.09 4.05
N GLY A 85 13.22 13.79 4.84
CA GLY A 85 14.42 14.64 4.91
C GLY A 85 14.06 16.06 5.37
N TYR A 86 14.19 17.05 4.49
CA TYR A 86 13.81 18.46 4.73
C TYR A 86 12.44 18.85 4.14
N VAL A 87 11.76 17.93 3.47
CA VAL A 87 10.49 18.19 2.79
C VAL A 87 9.32 17.79 3.69
N TYR A 88 8.30 18.63 3.73
CA TYR A 88 7.02 18.34 4.39
C TYR A 88 6.01 17.89 3.34
N ALA A 89 5.73 16.59 3.30
CA ALA A 89 4.84 15.99 2.31
C ALA A 89 3.45 15.74 2.90
N ARG A 90 2.40 16.18 2.20
CA ARG A 90 1.02 15.82 2.56
C ARG A 90 0.71 14.41 2.05
N VAL A 91 0.26 13.55 2.95
CA VAL A 91 -0.12 12.17 2.62
C VAL A 91 -1.61 12.15 2.28
N LYS A 92 -1.94 11.62 1.10
CA LYS A 92 -3.31 11.36 0.68
C LYS A 92 -3.62 9.87 0.85
N PRO A 93 -4.84 9.47 1.24
CA PRO A 93 -5.20 8.05 1.28
C PRO A 93 -5.08 7.44 -0.12
N TYR A 94 -4.46 6.26 -0.20
CA TYR A 94 -4.33 5.53 -1.45
C TYR A 94 -5.69 4.99 -1.90
N VAL A 95 -6.15 5.42 -3.07
CA VAL A 95 -7.32 4.83 -3.75
C VAL A 95 -6.79 3.89 -4.81
N PRO A 96 -7.00 2.56 -4.69
CA PRO A 96 -6.57 1.63 -5.71
C PRO A 96 -7.26 1.97 -7.03
N ASN A 97 -6.52 1.87 -8.14
CA ASN A 97 -7.15 1.92 -9.45
C ASN A 97 -8.22 0.81 -9.50
N PRO A 98 -9.48 1.11 -9.86
CA PRO A 98 -10.49 0.08 -10.05
C PRO A 98 -9.99 -0.85 -11.16
N LEU A 99 -9.49 -2.02 -10.75
CA LEU A 99 -9.19 -3.09 -11.67
C LEU A 99 -10.53 -3.55 -12.23
N LEU A 100 -10.72 -3.37 -13.54
CA LEU A 100 -11.79 -4.06 -14.28
C LEU A 100 -11.71 -5.55 -13.92
N ALA A 101 -12.78 -6.09 -13.36
CA ALA A 101 -12.94 -7.51 -13.08
C ALA A 101 -12.85 -8.30 -14.40
N GLY A 102 -11.64 -8.73 -14.74
CA GLY A 102 -11.36 -9.59 -15.89
C GLY A 102 -11.85 -11.00 -15.60
N THR A 103 -12.78 -11.44 -16.42
CA THR A 103 -13.44 -12.75 -16.46
C THR A 103 -12.49 -13.91 -16.21
N TYR A 104 -12.84 -14.78 -15.26
CA TYR A 104 -12.34 -16.16 -15.22
C TYR A 104 -12.78 -16.88 -16.51
N THR A 105 -11.90 -17.03 -17.49
CA THR A 105 -12.10 -18.06 -18.51
C THR A 105 -11.80 -19.40 -17.85
N LEU A 106 -12.82 -20.02 -17.23
CA LEU A 106 -12.79 -21.47 -17.07
C LEU A 106 -12.64 -22.04 -18.48
N GLY A 107 -11.49 -22.65 -18.75
CA GLY A 107 -11.30 -23.46 -19.95
C GLY A 107 -12.26 -24.64 -19.87
N VAL A 108 -13.47 -24.45 -20.39
CA VAL A 108 -14.38 -25.56 -20.70
C VAL A 108 -13.82 -26.15 -21.98
N THR A 109 -13.19 -27.32 -21.88
CA THR A 109 -12.86 -28.15 -23.04
C THR A 109 -14.16 -28.73 -23.58
N PRO A 110 -14.60 -28.44 -24.82
CA PRO A 110 -15.65 -29.21 -25.47
C PRO A 110 -14.96 -30.34 -26.24
N GLY A 111 -15.00 -31.55 -25.71
CA GLY A 111 -14.28 -32.68 -26.31
C GLY A 111 -14.72 -34.05 -25.84
N ASP A 112 -15.99 -34.23 -25.48
CA ASP A 112 -16.60 -35.56 -25.33
C ASP A 112 -17.81 -35.66 -26.25
N SER A 113 -17.56 -36.10 -27.47
CA SER A 113 -18.56 -36.67 -28.38
C SER A 113 -17.82 -37.42 -29.48
N ASP A 114 -17.49 -38.68 -29.24
CA ASP A 114 -17.65 -39.72 -30.26
C ASP A 114 -17.72 -41.10 -29.57
N HIS A 115 -18.93 -41.63 -29.46
CA HIS A 115 -19.18 -43.06 -29.40
C HIS A 115 -19.49 -43.51 -30.82
N PRO A 116 -19.00 -44.69 -31.23
CA PRO A 116 -19.94 -45.77 -31.47
C PRO A 116 -19.85 -46.90 -30.44
#